data_AF-A0A1F9PCK7-F1
#
_entry.id   AF-A0A1F9PCK7-F1
#
_cell.length_a   1.000
_cell.length_b   1.000
_cell.length_c   1.000
_cell.angle_alpha   90.00
_cell.angle_beta   90.00
_cell.angle_gamma   90.00
#
_symmetry.space_group_name_H-M   'P 1'
#
loop_
_entity.id
_entity.type
_entity.pdbx_description
1 polymer ?
#
loop_
_entity_poly.entity_id
_entity_poly.type
_entity_poly.pdbx_seq_one_letter_code
_entity_poly.pdbx_strand_id
1 'polypeptide(L)'
;MPQGRSGVLDDYTFGFWGNSREESRMGREDIIAREGYCPTGGCVLRLDQVEVKPNRARKGATLRLATTYTILTPEQVALPVAITREIFYQEKSLGRTKSLESRVYNGTRTQEIDFTLPADAAPGIYQVVTKITTGYGTAQDRTDFQVD
;
A
#
# COMPACT_ATOMS: atom_id res chain seq x y z
N MET A 1 -21.62 29.34 25.43
CA MET A 1 -20.45 29.84 24.69
C MET A 1 -19.97 28.76 23.73
N PRO A 2 -19.95 28.98 22.41
CA PRO A 2 -19.47 28.02 21.43
C PRO A 2 -18.02 28.34 21.00
N GLN A 3 -17.12 27.38 21.09
CA GLN A 3 -15.80 27.38 20.44
C GLN A 3 -15.44 25.92 20.14
N GLY A 4 -14.97 25.49 18.97
CA GLY A 4 -14.60 26.21 17.76
C GLY A 4 -14.53 25.22 16.59
N ARG A 5 -14.66 25.78 15.38
CA ARG A 5 -14.46 25.08 14.11
C ARG A 5 -12.98 24.69 13.97
N SER A 6 -12.71 23.48 13.51
CA SER A 6 -11.52 23.17 12.72
C SER A 6 -11.96 22.30 11.55
N GLY A 7 -11.92 22.88 10.36
CA GLY A 7 -12.03 22.14 9.11
C GLY A 7 -10.66 21.63 8.71
N VAL A 8 -10.61 20.42 8.18
CA VAL A 8 -9.67 20.03 7.12
C VAL A 8 -10.46 19.13 6.17
N LEU A 9 -10.30 19.44 4.89
CA LEU A 9 -10.98 18.90 3.73
C LEU A 9 -10.50 17.46 3.47
N ASP A 10 -11.34 16.47 3.69
CA ASP A 10 -11.16 15.15 3.09
C ASP A 10 -12.28 14.95 2.06
N ASP A 11 -12.13 15.60 0.89
CA ASP A 11 -13.06 15.45 -0.22
C ASP A 11 -12.63 14.22 -1.03
N TYR A 12 -13.15 13.07 -0.61
CA TYR A 12 -12.84 11.74 -1.15
C TYR A 12 -13.37 11.60 -2.58
N THR A 13 -12.50 11.70 -3.59
CA THR A 13 -12.91 11.37 -4.97
C THR A 13 -12.70 9.89 -5.30
N PHE A 14 -11.78 9.20 -4.62
CA PHE A 14 -11.47 7.78 -4.87
C PHE A 14 -12.01 6.93 -3.74
N GLY A 15 -13.10 6.21 -4.01
CA GLY A 15 -13.69 5.27 -3.08
C GLY A 15 -12.81 4.03 -2.95
N PHE A 16 -11.95 3.98 -1.94
CA PHE A 16 -11.32 2.74 -1.50
C PHE A 16 -12.36 1.94 -0.69
N TRP A 17 -13.11 1.07 -1.36
CA TRP A 17 -14.13 0.24 -0.72
C TRP A 17 -13.62 -1.20 -0.67
N GLY A 18 -13.13 -1.65 0.48
CA GLY A 18 -12.79 -3.06 0.63
C GLY A 18 -12.14 -3.46 1.95
N ASN A 19 -12.62 -4.57 2.51
CA ASN A 19 -11.89 -5.34 3.52
C ASN A 19 -10.60 -5.85 2.86
N SER A 20 -9.44 -5.47 3.41
CA SER A 20 -8.15 -6.00 2.94
C SER A 20 -8.14 -7.52 3.09
N ARG A 21 -7.88 -8.25 2.00
CA ARG A 21 -7.57 -9.68 2.04
C ARG A 21 -6.05 -9.83 2.10
N GLU A 22 -5.57 -10.44 3.16
CA GLU A 22 -4.16 -10.78 3.34
C GLU A 22 -3.97 -12.27 3.05
N GLU A 23 -3.10 -12.58 2.10
CA GLU A 23 -2.66 -13.96 1.82
C GLU A 23 -1.18 -14.09 2.18
N SER A 24 -0.86 -14.98 3.12
CA SER A 24 0.52 -15.31 3.48
C SER A 24 1.08 -16.29 2.46
N ARG A 25 2.12 -15.90 1.70
CA ARG A 25 2.64 -16.71 0.60
C ARG A 25 3.87 -17.54 0.96
N MET A 26 4.72 -17.09 1.89
CA MET A 26 5.92 -17.82 2.33
C MET A 26 6.29 -17.52 3.79
N GLY A 27 6.76 -18.55 4.49
CA GLY A 27 7.24 -18.46 5.88
C GLY A 27 8.68 -17.96 5.99
N ARG A 28 9.12 -17.65 7.22
CA ARG A 28 10.45 -17.10 7.53
C ARG A 28 11.61 -17.98 7.02
N GLU A 29 11.51 -19.29 7.17
CA GLU A 29 12.59 -20.23 6.84
C GLU A 29 12.94 -20.20 5.35
N ASP A 30 11.93 -20.17 4.48
CA ASP A 30 12.10 -20.07 3.03
C ASP A 30 12.74 -18.75 2.59
N ILE A 31 12.39 -17.64 3.28
CA ILE A 31 12.93 -16.32 2.96
C ILE A 31 14.38 -16.18 3.44
N ILE A 32 14.73 -16.73 4.61
CA ILE A 32 16.12 -16.73 5.09
C ILE A 32 17.02 -17.48 4.10
N ALA A 33 16.56 -18.64 3.60
CA ALA A 33 17.30 -19.42 2.61
C ALA A 33 17.46 -18.68 1.27
N ARG A 34 16.42 -17.96 0.81
CA ARG A 34 16.47 -17.17 -0.44
C ARG A 34 17.35 -15.93 -0.33
N GLU A 35 17.28 -15.21 0.80
CA GLU A 35 17.90 -13.89 0.95
C GLU A 35 19.28 -13.95 1.64
N GLY A 36 19.74 -15.12 2.09
CA GLY A 36 21.04 -15.26 2.77
C GLY A 36 21.11 -14.45 4.07
N TYR A 37 19.97 -14.30 4.76
CA TYR A 37 19.80 -13.34 5.84
C TYR A 37 20.50 -13.77 7.14
N CYS A 38 21.45 -12.96 7.63
CA CYS A 38 21.98 -13.04 8.99
C CYS A 38 21.25 -12.03 9.90
N PRO A 39 20.76 -12.42 11.09
CA PRO A 39 20.07 -11.51 12.03
C PRO A 39 20.92 -10.32 12.50
N THR A 40 22.25 -10.41 12.41
CA THR A 40 23.19 -9.31 12.68
C THR A 40 23.14 -8.19 11.62
N GLY A 41 22.47 -8.40 10.49
CA GLY A 41 22.36 -7.45 9.37
C GLY A 41 21.21 -6.45 9.45
N GLY A 42 20.37 -6.49 10.50
CA GLY A 42 19.26 -5.54 10.69
C GLY A 42 17.93 -6.00 10.07
N CYS A 43 16.95 -5.09 9.95
CA CYS A 43 15.63 -5.38 9.38
C CYS A 43 15.66 -5.34 7.85
N VAL A 44 15.09 -6.34 7.19
CA VAL A 44 14.73 -6.30 5.77
C VAL A 44 13.27 -5.90 5.66
N LEU A 45 13.03 -4.74 5.07
CA LEU A 45 11.71 -4.28 4.67
C LEU A 45 11.75 -3.96 3.18
N ARG A 46 10.99 -4.71 2.37
CA ARG A 46 10.98 -4.55 0.91
C ARG A 46 9.56 -4.55 0.39
N LEU A 47 9.30 -3.69 -0.59
CA LEU A 47 8.15 -3.80 -1.49
C LEU A 47 8.62 -4.63 -2.68
N ASP A 48 8.14 -5.87 -2.78
CA ASP A 48 8.51 -6.78 -3.86
C ASP A 48 7.69 -6.50 -5.13
N GLN A 49 6.45 -6.01 -4.98
CA GLN A 49 5.57 -5.65 -6.09
C GLN A 49 4.50 -4.66 -5.66
N VAL A 50 4.27 -3.64 -6.48
CA VAL A 50 3.08 -2.77 -6.42
C VAL A 50 2.47 -2.74 -7.82
N GLU A 51 1.21 -3.13 -7.96
CA GLU A 51 0.59 -3.28 -9.27
C GLU A 51 -0.90 -2.92 -9.24
N VAL A 52 -1.36 -2.19 -10.26
CA VAL A 52 -2.79 -1.91 -10.48
C VAL A 52 -3.33 -2.79 -11.61
N LYS A 53 -4.45 -3.48 -11.35
CA LYS A 53 -5.13 -4.37 -12.30
C LYS A 53 -6.60 -4.00 -12.50
N PRO A 54 -7.07 -3.87 -13.75
CA PRO A 54 -6.26 -3.72 -14.97
C PRO A 54 -5.41 -2.44 -14.93
N ASN A 55 -4.29 -2.42 -15.67
CA ASN A 55 -3.43 -1.22 -15.75
C ASN A 55 -3.96 -0.15 -16.74
N ARG A 56 -5.10 -0.40 -17.37
CA ARG A 56 -5.87 0.54 -18.18
C ARG A 56 -7.35 0.41 -17.81
N ALA A 57 -8.00 1.53 -17.54
CA ALA A 57 -9.40 1.57 -17.11
C ALA A 57 -10.16 2.75 -17.69
N ARG A 58 -11.49 2.66 -17.67
CA ARG A 58 -12.37 3.78 -17.97
C ARG A 58 -12.72 4.52 -16.70
N LYS A 59 -13.10 5.79 -16.80
CA LYS A 59 -13.74 6.52 -15.70
C LYS A 59 -14.89 5.73 -15.07
N GLY A 60 -15.05 5.81 -13.75
CA GLY A 60 -16.04 5.04 -12.99
C GLY A 60 -15.70 3.56 -12.77
N ALA A 61 -14.62 3.02 -13.35
CA ALA A 61 -14.26 1.62 -13.19
C ALA A 61 -13.66 1.33 -11.81
N THR A 62 -13.86 0.11 -11.33
CA THR A 62 -13.15 -0.43 -10.17
C THR A 62 -11.87 -1.13 -10.62
N LEU A 63 -10.78 -0.77 -9.95
CA LEU A 63 -9.44 -1.29 -10.13
C LEU A 63 -8.99 -2.00 -8.85
N ARG A 64 -8.03 -2.92 -8.98
CA ARG A 64 -7.39 -3.60 -7.85
C ARG A 64 -5.94 -3.16 -7.73
N LEU A 65 -5.54 -2.74 -6.55
CA LEU A 65 -4.13 -2.54 -6.18
C LEU A 65 -3.64 -3.77 -5.40
N ALA A 66 -2.66 -4.48 -5.96
CA ALA A 66 -1.93 -5.54 -5.29
C ALA A 66 -0.59 -5.01 -4.78
N THR A 67 -0.28 -5.25 -3.51
CA THR A 67 0.98 -4.88 -2.86
C THR A 67 1.60 -6.12 -2.24
N THR A 68 2.73 -6.59 -2.77
CA THR A 68 3.52 -7.67 -2.18
C THR A 68 4.72 -7.09 -1.45
N TYR A 69 4.92 -7.48 -0.21
CA TYR A 69 5.99 -6.97 0.63
C TYR A 69 6.59 -8.06 1.52
N THR A 70 7.87 -7.91 1.83
CA THR A 70 8.64 -8.82 2.69
C THR A 70 9.12 -8.08 3.92
N ILE A 71 8.90 -8.68 5.09
CA ILE A 71 9.42 -8.22 6.38
C ILE A 71 10.25 -9.33 7.01
N LEU A 72 11.51 -9.04 7.33
CA LEU A 72 12.36 -9.86 8.18
C LEU A 72 13.01 -8.98 9.24
N THR A 73 12.70 -9.22 10.49
CA THR A 73 13.36 -8.59 11.64
C THR A 73 14.24 -9.59 12.40
N PRO A 74 15.25 -9.10 13.14
CA PRO A 74 16.00 -9.92 14.09
C PRO A 74 15.08 -10.56 15.14
N GLU A 75 14.15 -9.76 15.67
CA GLU A 75 13.15 -10.20 16.64
C GLU A 75 12.10 -11.07 15.95
N GLN A 76 11.81 -12.24 16.53
CA GLN A 76 10.81 -13.18 16.01
C GLN A 76 9.41 -12.86 16.56
N VAL A 77 9.02 -11.60 16.54
CA VAL A 77 7.74 -11.11 17.09
C VAL A 77 6.94 -10.41 16.01
N ALA A 78 5.62 -10.37 16.19
CA ALA A 78 4.77 -9.54 15.34
C ALA A 78 5.05 -8.06 15.60
N LEU A 79 5.07 -7.26 14.54
CA LEU A 79 5.27 -5.81 14.60
C LEU A 79 4.09 -5.05 13.97
N PRO A 80 3.85 -3.80 14.40
CA PRO A 80 2.89 -2.94 13.73
C PRO A 80 3.43 -2.46 12.38
N VAL A 81 2.57 -2.47 11.36
CA VAL A 81 2.87 -2.03 10.00
C VAL A 81 1.82 -1.01 9.57
N ALA A 82 2.29 0.13 9.06
CA ALA A 82 1.43 1.15 8.46
C ALA A 82 1.67 1.19 6.95
N ILE A 83 0.59 1.04 6.17
CA ILE A 83 0.66 1.05 4.71
C ILE A 83 -0.15 2.24 4.21
N THR A 84 0.51 3.20 3.58
CA THR A 84 -0.12 4.37 2.97
C THR A 84 -0.10 4.25 1.47
N ARG A 85 -1.22 4.58 0.82
CA ARG A 85 -1.35 4.59 -0.65
C ARG A 85 -1.88 5.94 -1.06
N GLU A 86 -1.26 6.55 -2.03
CA GLU A 86 -1.64 7.88 -2.50
C GLU A 86 -1.69 7.88 -4.03
N ILE A 87 -2.78 8.41 -4.57
CA ILE A 87 -3.02 8.49 -6.01
C ILE A 87 -2.68 9.90 -6.47
N PHE A 88 -1.89 10.01 -7.53
CA PHE A 88 -1.49 11.25 -8.15
C PHE A 88 -1.94 11.31 -9.60
N TYR A 89 -2.31 12.50 -10.06
CA TYR A 89 -2.51 12.85 -11.46
C TYR A 89 -1.87 14.20 -11.71
N GLN A 90 -1.01 14.28 -12.73
CA GLN A 90 -0.25 15.51 -13.03
C GLN A 90 0.42 16.11 -11.78
N GLU A 91 1.10 15.25 -11.00
CA GLU A 91 1.79 15.59 -9.74
C GLU A 91 0.86 16.07 -8.60
N LYS A 92 -0.43 16.20 -8.83
CA LYS A 92 -1.42 16.55 -7.82
C LYS A 92 -1.91 15.29 -7.10
N SER A 93 -1.82 15.30 -5.78
CA SER A 93 -2.45 14.28 -4.94
C SER A 93 -3.98 14.37 -5.08
N LEU A 94 -4.60 13.24 -5.40
CA LEU A 94 -6.04 13.10 -5.56
C LEU A 94 -6.71 12.38 -4.40
N GLY A 95 -5.93 11.81 -3.49
CA GLY A 95 -6.46 11.08 -2.36
C GLY A 95 -5.45 10.10 -1.79
N ARG A 96 -5.58 9.84 -0.49
CA ARG A 96 -4.71 8.95 0.27
C ARG A 96 -5.54 8.03 1.14
N THR A 97 -5.15 6.76 1.20
CA THR A 97 -5.67 5.79 2.17
C THR A 97 -4.54 5.24 3.05
N LYS A 98 -4.88 4.79 4.25
CA LYS A 98 -3.95 4.22 5.22
C LYS A 98 -4.54 2.96 5.85
N SER A 99 -3.80 1.85 5.73
CA SER A 99 -4.05 0.62 6.48
C SER A 99 -3.10 0.56 7.67
N LEU A 100 -3.60 0.07 8.81
CA LEU A 100 -2.81 -0.19 10.01
C LEU A 100 -2.99 -1.67 10.39
N GLU A 101 -1.91 -2.42 10.34
CA GLU A 101 -1.87 -3.83 10.72
C GLU A 101 -1.09 -3.94 12.03
N SER A 102 -1.75 -4.39 13.09
CA SER A 102 -1.18 -4.34 14.45
C SER A 102 -0.26 -5.50 14.78
N ARG A 103 -0.36 -6.61 14.04
CA ARG A 103 0.40 -7.85 14.29
C ARG A 103 0.82 -8.52 12.98
N VAL A 104 1.90 -8.03 12.38
CA VAL A 104 2.50 -8.62 11.17
C VAL A 104 3.77 -9.37 11.56
N TYR A 105 3.80 -10.68 11.34
CA TYR A 105 4.97 -11.53 11.59
C TYR A 105 5.99 -11.43 10.45
N ASN A 106 7.20 -11.96 10.62
CA ASN A 106 8.13 -12.04 9.48
C ASN A 106 7.58 -12.94 8.37
N GLY A 107 7.85 -12.59 7.12
CA GLY A 107 7.25 -13.26 5.97
C GLY A 107 7.09 -12.34 4.76
N THR A 108 6.73 -12.96 3.63
CA THR A 108 6.27 -12.26 2.43
C THR A 108 4.74 -12.34 2.38
N ARG A 109 4.10 -11.20 2.19
CA ARG A 109 2.64 -11.05 2.16
C ARG A 109 2.21 -10.30 0.93
N THR A 110 0.98 -10.57 0.51
CA THR A 110 0.31 -9.77 -0.50
C THR A 110 -1.00 -9.21 0.08
N GLN A 111 -1.17 -7.90 -0.06
CA GLN A 111 -2.40 -7.20 0.25
C GLN A 111 -3.06 -6.71 -1.02
N GLU A 112 -4.35 -7.00 -1.17
CA GLU A 112 -5.16 -6.53 -2.28
C GLU A 112 -6.25 -5.58 -1.76
N ILE A 113 -6.40 -4.45 -2.44
CA ILE A 113 -7.48 -3.49 -2.19
C ILE A 113 -8.10 -3.05 -3.49
N ASP A 114 -9.43 -3.03 -3.53
CA ASP A 114 -10.17 -2.50 -4.66
C ASP A 114 -10.43 -0.99 -4.44
N PHE A 115 -10.33 -0.22 -5.52
CA PHE A 115 -10.62 1.21 -5.53
C PHE A 115 -11.38 1.60 -6.79
N THR A 116 -12.35 2.50 -6.65
CA THR A 116 -13.18 2.95 -7.77
C THR A 116 -12.74 4.33 -8.24
N LEU A 117 -12.52 4.48 -9.54
CA LEU A 117 -12.27 5.75 -10.18
C LEU A 117 -13.54 6.63 -10.14
N PRO A 118 -13.42 7.94 -9.92
CA PRO A 118 -14.53 8.86 -10.12
C PRO A 118 -15.13 8.75 -11.53
N ALA A 119 -16.43 9.02 -11.67
CA ALA A 119 -17.10 9.04 -12.97
C ALA A 119 -16.64 10.22 -13.87
N ASP A 120 -16.03 11.23 -13.26
CA ASP A 120 -15.45 12.43 -13.86
C ASP A 120 -13.92 12.41 -13.87
N ALA A 121 -13.29 11.26 -13.63
CA ALA A 121 -11.84 11.11 -13.72
C ALA A 121 -11.34 11.57 -15.10
N ALA A 122 -10.34 12.44 -15.10
CA ALA A 122 -9.72 12.93 -16.32
C ALA A 122 -8.95 11.80 -17.03
N PRO A 123 -8.90 11.77 -18.37
CA PRO A 123 -8.07 10.82 -19.09
C PRO A 123 -6.58 11.12 -18.87
N GLY A 124 -5.75 10.07 -18.84
CA GLY A 124 -4.30 10.19 -18.73
C GLY A 124 -3.66 9.16 -17.82
N ILE A 125 -2.38 9.39 -17.50
CA ILE A 125 -1.58 8.50 -16.65
C ILE A 125 -1.73 8.94 -15.20
N TYR A 126 -2.13 7.99 -14.36
CA TYR A 126 -2.23 8.13 -12.92
C TYR A 126 -1.10 7.34 -12.27
N GLN A 127 -0.58 7.85 -11.17
CA GLN A 127 0.46 7.20 -10.39
C GLN A 127 -0.07 6.82 -9.01
N VAL A 128 0.20 5.61 -8.57
CA VAL A 128 -0.04 5.16 -7.20
C VAL A 128 1.29 5.01 -6.51
N VAL A 129 1.48 5.73 -5.41
CA VAL A 129 2.64 5.58 -4.54
C VAL A 129 2.22 4.81 -3.30
N THR A 130 2.89 3.69 -3.05
CA THR A 130 2.67 2.86 -1.86
C THR A 130 3.89 2.95 -0.96
N LYS A 131 3.67 3.28 0.31
CA LYS A 131 4.71 3.32 1.34
C LYS A 131 4.33 2.42 2.50
N ILE A 132 5.27 1.60 2.93
CA ILE A 132 5.18 0.76 4.12
C ILE A 132 6.11 1.36 5.18
N THR A 133 5.60 1.54 6.39
CA THR A 133 6.33 2.03 7.56
C THR A 133 6.22 1.02 8.70
N THR A 134 7.36 0.73 9.33
CA THR A 134 7.48 -0.10 10.54
C THR A 134 8.30 0.64 11.60
N GLY A 135 8.45 0.05 12.79
CA GLY A 135 9.38 0.55 13.80
C GLY A 135 10.86 0.50 13.38
N TYR A 136 11.21 -0.27 12.35
CA TYR A 136 12.58 -0.47 11.89
C TYR A 136 12.94 0.37 10.65
N GLY A 137 11.95 0.94 9.97
CA GLY A 137 12.19 1.71 8.75
C GLY A 137 11.00 1.79 7.82
N THR A 138 11.26 2.30 6.62
CA THR A 138 10.26 2.54 5.57
C THR A 138 10.71 2.00 4.23
N ALA A 139 9.79 1.42 3.46
CA ALA A 139 9.97 1.10 2.05
C ALA A 139 8.88 1.80 1.22
N GLN A 140 9.21 2.22 0.00
CA GLN A 140 8.27 2.87 -0.90
C GLN A 140 8.50 2.41 -2.34
N ASP A 141 7.41 2.24 -3.07
CA ASP A 141 7.42 1.92 -4.49
C ASP A 141 6.22 2.58 -5.20
N ARG A 142 6.25 2.64 -6.52
CA ARG A 142 5.23 3.30 -7.34
C ARG A 142 4.82 2.43 -8.53
N THR A 143 3.58 2.59 -8.96
CA THR A 143 3.06 2.00 -10.21
C THR A 143 2.18 3.01 -10.91
N ASP A 144 2.10 2.89 -12.24
CA ASP A 144 1.26 3.75 -13.06
C ASP A 144 0.11 2.95 -13.67
N PHE A 145 -1.00 3.63 -13.97
CA PHE A 145 -2.12 3.08 -14.75
C PHE A 145 -2.74 4.15 -15.64
N GLN A 146 -3.31 3.72 -16.77
CA GLN A 146 -3.95 4.59 -17.76
C GLN A 146 -5.45 4.70 -17.51
N VAL A 147 -5.99 5.91 -17.58
CA VAL A 147 -7.43 6.18 -17.68
C VAL A 147 -7.78 6.66 -19.09
N ASP A 148 -8.74 6.00 -19.73
CA ASP A 148 -9.30 6.36 -21.04
C ASP A 148 -10.56 7.25 -20.91
#